data_AF-M8BKW6-F1
#
_entry.id   AF-M8BKW6-F1
#
_cell.length_a   1.000
_cell.length_b   1.000
_cell.length_c   1.000
_cell.angle_alpha   90.00
_cell.angle_beta   90.00
_cell.angle_gamma   90.00
#
_symmetry.space_group_name_H-M   'P 1'
#
loop_
_entity.id
_entity.type
_entity.pdbx_description
1 polymer ?
#
loop_
_entity_poly.entity_id
_entity_poly.type
_entity_poly.pdbx_seq_one_letter_code
_entity_poly.pdbx_strand_id
1 'polypeptide(L)'
;MSESEAAATAAPPSPLEDDDLLREILLRLPKLPSSLPRASAVCKRWRRLVMDPRFLHSFRAHHQKEGPPILGAFEYDHEIKFHSILDPPN
;
A
#
# COMPACT_ATOMS: atom_id res chain seq x y z
N MET A 1 1.93 -51.20 -22.07
CA MET A 1 2.50 -50.54 -20.89
C MET A 1 1.89 -49.15 -20.83
N SER A 2 1.14 -48.90 -19.78
CA SER A 2 0.51 -47.62 -19.48
C SER A 2 1.54 -46.70 -18.85
N GLU A 3 1.64 -45.46 -19.31
CA GLU A 3 2.12 -44.37 -18.46
C GLU A 3 1.09 -43.24 -18.58
N SER A 4 0.22 -43.22 -17.57
CA SER A 4 -0.64 -42.11 -17.24
C SER A 4 0.25 -41.05 -16.59
N GLU A 5 0.65 -40.02 -17.34
CA GLU A 5 1.20 -38.82 -16.72
C GLU A 5 0.01 -37.95 -16.31
N ALA A 6 -0.32 -38.05 -15.02
CA ALA A 6 -1.30 -37.19 -14.39
C ALA A 6 -0.85 -35.74 -14.59
N ALA A 7 -1.55 -35.01 -15.45
CA ALA A 7 -1.52 -33.56 -15.45
C ALA A 7 -1.93 -33.10 -14.05
N ALA A 8 -0.94 -32.78 -13.22
CA ALA A 8 -1.16 -32.16 -11.94
C ALA A 8 -1.88 -30.84 -12.21
N THR A 9 -3.18 -30.79 -11.90
CA THR A 9 -3.97 -29.56 -11.88
C THR A 9 -3.34 -28.65 -10.84
N ALA A 10 -2.38 -27.82 -11.26
CA ALA A 10 -1.84 -26.76 -10.44
C ALA A 10 -2.97 -25.79 -10.13
N ALA A 11 -3.30 -25.63 -8.85
CA ALA A 11 -4.21 -24.57 -8.42
C ALA A 11 -3.71 -23.23 -8.99
N PRO A 12 -4.62 -22.33 -9.42
CA PRO A 12 -4.19 -21.02 -9.89
C PRO A 12 -3.33 -20.37 -8.80
N PRO A 13 -2.22 -19.70 -9.18
CA PRO A 13 -1.37 -19.01 -8.22
C PRO A 13 -2.26 -18.10 -7.38
N SER A 14 -2.00 -18.04 -6.07
CA SER A 14 -2.83 -17.20 -5.22
C SER A 14 -2.74 -15.75 -5.76
N PRO A 15 -3.80 -14.93 -5.67
CA PRO A 15 -3.73 -13.53 -6.13
C PRO A 15 -2.60 -12.73 -5.45
N LEU A 16 -2.12 -13.22 -4.30
CA LEU A 16 -1.01 -12.67 -3.53
C LEU A 16 0.37 -13.09 -4.07
N GLU A 17 0.40 -14.04 -5.00
CA GLU A 17 1.58 -14.50 -5.73
C GLU A 17 1.82 -13.76 -7.05
N ASP A 18 0.88 -12.92 -7.48
CA ASP A 18 1.00 -12.04 -8.64
C ASP A 18 1.31 -10.60 -8.18
N ASP A 19 2.39 -10.01 -8.71
CA ASP A 19 2.80 -8.65 -8.35
C ASP A 19 1.84 -7.58 -8.91
N ASP A 20 1.19 -7.83 -10.04
CA ASP A 20 0.26 -6.88 -10.64
C ASP A 20 -1.05 -6.83 -9.84
N LEU A 21 -1.60 -7.99 -9.48
CA LEU A 21 -2.76 -8.07 -8.58
C LEU A 21 -2.45 -7.50 -7.19
N LEU A 22 -1.25 -7.78 -6.66
CA LEU A 22 -0.84 -7.23 -5.38
C LEU A 22 -0.70 -5.70 -5.42
N ARG A 23 -0.18 -5.13 -6.52
CA ARG A 23 -0.17 -3.67 -6.73
C ARG A 23 -1.58 -3.10 -6.71
N GLU A 24 -2.54 -3.73 -7.38
CA GLU A 24 -3.93 -3.29 -7.37
C GLU A 24 -4.57 -3.30 -5.99
N ILE A 25 -4.31 -4.36 -5.19
CA ILE A 25 -4.77 -4.44 -3.80
C ILE A 25 -4.16 -3.30 -2.97
N LEU A 26 -2.85 -3.10 -3.09
CA LEU A 26 -2.14 -2.04 -2.37
C LEU A 26 -2.59 -0.63 -2.79
N LEU A 27 -2.95 -0.42 -4.06
CA LEU A 27 -3.50 0.84 -4.56
C LEU A 27 -4.85 1.17 -3.93
N ARG A 28 -5.66 0.17 -3.60
CA ARG A 28 -6.97 0.33 -2.97
C ARG A 28 -6.91 0.56 -1.46
N LEU A 29 -5.72 0.54 -0.84
CA LEU A 29 -5.59 0.81 0.58
C LEU A 29 -5.97 2.27 0.93
N PRO A 30 -6.49 2.53 2.14
CA PRO A 30 -6.79 3.88 2.61
C PRO A 30 -5.55 4.77 2.56
N LYS A 31 -5.71 6.07 2.31
CA LYS A 31 -4.62 7.07 2.28
C LYS A 31 -4.06 7.46 3.65
N LEU A 32 -4.25 6.61 4.65
CA LEU A 32 -3.73 6.88 5.99
C LEU A 32 -2.19 6.88 5.94
N PRO A 33 -1.52 7.75 6.70
CA PRO A 33 -0.06 7.80 6.73
C PRO A 33 0.55 6.46 7.18
N SER A 34 -0.20 5.64 7.90
CA SER A 34 0.21 4.32 8.39
C SER A 34 -0.11 3.17 7.43
N SER A 35 -0.91 3.35 6.37
CA SER A 35 -1.33 2.25 5.48
C SER A 35 -0.16 1.59 4.75
N LEU A 36 0.65 2.38 4.04
CA LEU A 36 1.80 1.86 3.30
C LEU A 36 2.90 1.30 4.22
N PRO A 37 3.25 1.96 5.35
CA PRO A 37 4.13 1.37 6.35
C PRO A 37 3.64 0.02 6.87
N ARG A 38 2.36 -0.10 7.25
CA ARG A 38 1.77 -1.36 7.71
C ARG A 38 1.80 -2.44 6.61
N ALA A 39 1.48 -2.09 5.36
CA ALA A 39 1.58 -3.01 4.23
C ALA A 39 3.03 -3.51 4.01
N SER A 40 4.01 -2.61 4.10
CA SER A 40 5.43 -2.95 3.95
C SER A 40 5.99 -3.87 5.05
N ALA A 41 5.30 -3.93 6.20
CA ALA A 41 5.67 -4.77 7.33
C ALA A 41 5.20 -6.23 7.16
N VAL A 42 4.27 -6.51 6.25
CA VAL A 42 3.71 -7.86 6.04
C VAL A 42 4.79 -8.84 5.57
N CYS A 43 5.54 -8.50 4.52
CA CYS A 43 6.66 -9.30 4.05
C CYS A 43 7.62 -8.53 3.14
N LYS A 44 8.78 -9.13 2.83
CA LYS A 44 9.80 -8.54 1.93
C LYS A 44 9.25 -8.23 0.52
N ARG A 45 8.24 -8.98 0.05
CA ARG A 45 7.62 -8.76 -1.25
C ARG A 45 6.76 -7.50 -1.26
N TRP A 46 5.85 -7.38 -0.30
CA TRP A 46 5.01 -6.18 -0.14
C TRP A 46 5.86 -4.93 0.05
N ARG A 47 6.93 -5.02 0.86
CA ARG A 47 7.91 -3.93 1.02
C ARG A 47 8.52 -3.48 -0.32
N ARG A 48 8.94 -4.42 -1.17
CA ARG A 48 9.52 -4.10 -2.48
C ARG A 48 8.54 -3.34 -3.37
N LEU A 49 7.27 -3.73 -3.37
CA LEU A 49 6.24 -3.05 -4.16
C LEU A 49 5.91 -1.66 -3.60
N VAL A 50 5.75 -1.53 -2.28
CA VAL A 50 5.45 -0.23 -1.65
C VAL A 50 6.59 0.78 -1.83
N MET A 51 7.83 0.31 -1.94
CA MET A 51 9.01 1.16 -2.18
C MET A 51 9.28 1.45 -3.66
N ASP A 52 8.53 0.85 -4.60
CA ASP A 52 8.71 1.09 -6.03
C ASP A 52 8.24 2.51 -6.41
N PRO A 53 9.11 3.36 -7.01
CA PRO A 53 8.73 4.70 -7.44
C PRO A 53 7.52 4.73 -8.37
N ARG A 54 7.36 3.70 -9.23
CA ARG A 54 6.21 3.61 -10.15
C ARG A 54 4.91 3.38 -9.37
N PHE A 55 4.94 2.46 -8.41
CA PHE A 55 3.80 2.22 -7.52
C PHE A 55 3.46 3.49 -6.71
N LEU A 56 4.44 4.17 -6.13
CA LEU A 56 4.20 5.41 -5.37
C LEU A 56 3.60 6.52 -6.23
N HIS A 57 4.02 6.64 -7.49
CA HIS A 57 3.44 7.57 -8.44
C HIS A 57 1.97 7.22 -8.72
N SER A 58 1.67 5.96 -9.06
CA SER A 58 0.30 5.48 -9.29
C SER A 58 -0.58 5.62 -8.05
N PHE A 59 -0.06 5.32 -6.86
CA PHE A 59 -0.76 5.46 -5.59
C PHE A 59 -1.14 6.92 -5.36
N ARG A 60 -0.20 7.86 -5.53
CA ARG A 60 -0.49 9.30 -5.41
C ARG A 60 -1.52 9.75 -6.46
N ALA A 61 -1.37 9.36 -7.73
CA ALA A 61 -2.29 9.75 -8.79
C ALA A 61 -3.72 9.21 -8.57
N HIS A 62 -3.86 7.95 -8.15
CA HIS A 62 -5.14 7.34 -7.79
C HIS A 62 -5.83 8.11 -6.66
N HIS A 63 -5.02 8.58 -5.70
CA HIS A 63 -5.48 9.19 -4.47
C HIS A 63 -5.53 10.73 -4.49
N GLN A 64 -5.05 11.38 -5.54
CA GLN A 64 -5.09 12.85 -5.67
C GLN A 64 -6.50 13.41 -5.86
N LYS A 65 -7.44 12.62 -6.42
CA LYS A 65 -8.82 13.08 -6.68
C LYS A 65 -9.60 13.48 -5.43
N GLU A 66 -9.23 12.97 -4.25
CA GLU A 66 -9.93 13.28 -3.00
C GLU A 66 -9.13 14.27 -2.12
N GLY A 67 -8.15 14.96 -2.71
CA GLY A 67 -7.31 15.96 -2.04
C GLY A 67 -6.16 15.36 -1.22
N PRO A 68 -5.03 16.07 -1.05
CA PRO A 68 -4.00 15.66 -0.12
C PRO A 68 -4.55 15.68 1.31
N PRO A 69 -4.27 14.66 2.14
CA PRO A 69 -4.68 14.69 3.53
C PRO A 69 -4.03 15.88 4.21
N ILE A 70 -4.84 16.78 4.78
CA ILE A 70 -4.33 17.86 5.61
C ILE A 70 -3.72 17.18 6.84
N LEU A 71 -2.43 17.41 7.07
CA LEU A 71 -1.70 16.76 8.18
C LEU A 71 -1.90 17.51 9.49
N GLY A 72 -2.12 18.82 9.41
CA GLY A 72 -2.21 19.70 10.55
C GLY A 72 -2.06 21.16 10.15
N ALA A 73 -2.12 22.05 11.14
CA ALA A 73 -1.85 23.47 10.99
C ALA A 73 -0.65 23.88 11.85
N PHE A 74 0.10 24.89 11.40
CA PHE A 74 1.10 25.55 12.22
C PHE A 74 0.48 26.80 12.84
N GLU A 75 0.49 26.88 14.17
CA GLU A 75 0.04 28.04 14.92
C GLU A 75 1.24 28.83 15.43
N TYR A 76 1.17 30.15 15.32
CA TYR A 76 2.19 31.09 15.79
C TYR A 76 1.64 31.87 16.98
N ASP A 77 1.76 31.29 18.17
CA ASP A 77 1.49 31.98 19.44
C ASP A 77 2.74 31.88 20.31
N HIS A 78 3.63 32.87 20.16
CA HIS A 78 4.94 33.00 20.82
C HIS A 78 5.97 31.87 20.53
N GLU A 79 5.54 30.72 20.01
CA GLU A 79 6.35 29.63 19.43
C GLU A 79 5.62 28.99 18.23
N ILE A 80 6.37 28.31 17.34
CA ILE A 80 5.80 27.55 16.22
C ILE A 80 5.33 26.19 16.76
N LYS A 81 4.01 25.97 16.85
CA LYS A 81 3.43 24.68 17.24
C LYS A 81 2.73 24.03 16.05
N PHE A 82 3.01 22.74 15.84
CA PHE A 82 2.27 21.94 14.86
C PHE A 82 1.09 21.24 15.54
N HIS A 83 -0.12 21.55 15.06
CA HIS A 83 -1.36 20.94 15.51
C HIS A 83 -1.79 19.88 14.49
N SER A 84 -1.53 18.61 14.80
CA SER A 84 -1.99 17.48 13.97
C SER A 84 -3.52 17.42 13.98
N ILE A 85 -4.14 17.34 12.79
CA ILE A 85 -5.59 17.05 12.68
C ILE A 85 -5.89 15.55 12.58
N LEU A 86 -4.84 14.73 12.51
CA LEU A 86 -4.95 13.28 12.47
C LEU A 86 -5.03 12.71 13.89
N ASP A 87 -5.85 11.69 14.07
CA ASP A 87 -5.89 10.92 15.31
C ASP A 87 -4.50 10.35 15.64
N PRO A 88 -4.11 10.33 16.93
CA PRO A 88 -2.85 9.72 17.34
C PRO A 88 -2.84 8.25 16.92
N PRO A 89 -1.70 7.72 16.46
CA PRO A 89 -1.60 6.32 16.06
C PRO A 89 -1.91 5.42 17.26
N ASN A 90 -2.80 4.46 17.05
CA ASN A 90 -3.19 3.40 17.99
C ASN A 90 -2.00 2.54 18.42
#